data_AF-A0A938SP66-F1
#
_entry.id   AF-A0A938SP66-F1
#
_cell.length_a   1.000
_cell.length_b   1.000
_cell.length_c   1.000
_cell.angle_alpha   90.00
_cell.angle_beta   90.00
_cell.angle_gamma   90.00
#
_symmetry.space_group_name_H-M   'P 1'
#
loop_
_entity.id
_entity.type
_entity.pdbx_description
1 polymer ?
#
loop_
_entity_poly.entity_id
_entity_poly.type
_entity_poly.pdbx_seq_one_letter_code
_entity_poly.pdbx_strand_id
1 'polypeptide(L)'
;METARTAPRLSHGRNGDATPQSCIFHHWSTSKWESRLNVIQRPDGSLDPEVERLLAEVAAWMKVNSPAIHDTRPWLIYGEGATQVEAGHFKEDFAFTARDIRFTQRGETLYAIALGWPEDGRLQIRSLGKRAAEGENQIDRVELLGHTGELAFTQTADGLQVTLPAKQISPIACTLKITGRRLQPPTTATGK
;
A
#
# COMPACT_ATOMS: atom_id res chain seq x y z
N MET A 1 -23.00 17.47 -46.97
CA MET A 1 -22.56 18.84 -46.68
C MET A 1 -22.74 19.01 -45.17
N GLU A 2 -21.70 18.68 -44.40
CA GLU A 2 -21.76 18.70 -42.94
C GLU A 2 -20.58 19.55 -42.44
N THR A 3 -20.92 20.55 -41.65
CA THR A 3 -20.08 21.67 -41.24
C THR A 3 -19.10 21.22 -40.17
N ALA A 4 -17.81 21.24 -40.50
CA ALA A 4 -16.73 21.12 -39.53
C ALA A 4 -16.78 22.32 -38.56
N ARG A 5 -17.05 22.06 -37.28
CA ARG A 5 -16.80 23.03 -36.21
C ARG A 5 -15.42 22.76 -35.62
N THR A 6 -14.55 23.74 -35.77
CA THR A 6 -13.24 23.86 -35.14
C THR A 6 -13.34 23.65 -33.63
N ALA A 7 -12.59 22.68 -33.10
CA ALA A 7 -12.46 22.49 -31.66
C ALA A 7 -11.65 23.66 -31.05
N PRO A 8 -12.06 24.19 -29.88
CA PRO A 8 -11.36 25.28 -29.23
C PRO A 8 -9.97 24.81 -28.75
N ARG A 9 -9.01 25.72 -28.90
CA ARG A 9 -7.64 25.61 -28.40
C ARG A 9 -7.69 25.42 -26.87
N LEU A 10 -7.48 24.20 -26.40
CA LEU A 10 -7.34 23.93 -24.97
C LEU A 10 -5.96 24.40 -24.51
N SER A 11 -5.99 25.51 -23.77
CA SER A 11 -4.91 26.02 -22.95
C SER A 11 -4.58 25.02 -21.83
N HIS A 12 -3.29 24.66 -21.72
CA HIS A 12 -2.55 24.26 -20.51
C HIS A 12 -3.35 23.75 -19.29
N GLY A 13 -3.25 22.44 -19.01
CA GLY A 13 -3.67 21.75 -17.76
C GLY A 13 -4.23 20.36 -18.08
N ARG A 14 -3.83 19.23 -17.50
CA ARG A 14 -3.07 18.88 -16.30
C ARG A 14 -2.27 17.60 -16.59
N ASN A 15 -0.94 17.70 -16.64
CA ASN A 15 -0.04 16.58 -16.31
C ASN A 15 0.60 17.02 -15.00
N GLY A 16 0.33 16.38 -13.85
CA GLY A 16 0.93 16.84 -12.59
C GLY A 16 0.46 16.26 -11.25
N ASP A 17 -0.49 15.32 -11.18
CA ASP A 17 -1.12 14.98 -9.88
C ASP A 17 -0.85 13.54 -9.37
N ALA A 18 -0.13 12.70 -10.13
CA ALA A 18 0.13 11.31 -9.75
C ALA A 18 1.42 11.17 -8.90
N THR A 19 1.27 10.85 -7.62
CA THR A 19 2.40 10.55 -6.72
C THR A 19 2.77 9.06 -6.76
N PRO A 20 4.04 8.66 -6.45
CA PRO A 20 4.40 7.24 -6.36
C PRO A 20 3.48 6.46 -5.42
N GLN A 21 3.09 7.10 -4.32
CA GLN A 21 2.24 6.56 -3.27
C GLN A 21 0.78 6.37 -3.75
N SER A 22 0.25 7.31 -4.54
CA SER A 22 -1.06 7.17 -5.20
C SER A 22 -1.07 6.00 -6.20
N CYS A 23 0.00 5.84 -7.00
CA CYS A 23 0.11 4.72 -7.93
C CYS A 23 0.08 3.35 -7.22
N ILE A 24 0.77 3.22 -6.09
CA ILE A 24 0.78 1.99 -5.27
C ILE A 24 -0.55 1.77 -4.56
N PHE A 25 -1.20 2.82 -4.09
CA PHE A 25 -2.53 2.70 -3.49
C PHE A 25 -3.59 2.23 -4.48
N HIS A 26 -3.62 2.80 -5.69
CA HIS A 26 -4.57 2.38 -6.72
C HIS A 26 -4.34 0.93 -7.17
N HIS A 27 -3.08 0.46 -7.15
CA HIS A 27 -2.77 -0.96 -7.32
C HIS A 27 -3.44 -1.82 -6.24
N TRP A 28 -3.57 -1.30 -5.02
CA TRP A 28 -4.17 -2.02 -3.90
C TRP A 28 -5.70 -1.90 -3.85
N SER A 29 -6.29 -0.73 -4.13
CA SER A 29 -7.72 -0.41 -3.87
C SER A 29 -8.77 -1.15 -4.66
N THR A 30 -8.43 -1.76 -5.79
CA THR A 30 -9.40 -2.55 -6.53
C THR A 30 -9.11 -4.01 -6.29
N SER A 31 -10.13 -4.78 -5.96
CA SER A 31 -10.10 -6.24 -5.79
C SER A 31 -9.60 -7.01 -7.04
N LYS A 32 -9.13 -6.30 -8.07
CA LYS A 32 -8.48 -6.79 -9.28
C LYS A 32 -6.98 -6.51 -9.19
N TRP A 33 -6.22 -7.60 -9.18
CA TRP A 33 -4.76 -7.69 -9.03
C TRP A 33 -3.92 -7.14 -10.19
N GLU A 34 -4.54 -6.41 -11.12
CA GLU A 34 -3.86 -5.89 -12.30
C GLU A 34 -4.07 -4.38 -12.37
N SER A 35 -3.06 -3.62 -11.96
CA SER A 35 -2.96 -2.20 -12.31
C SER A 35 -2.18 -2.05 -13.62
N ARG A 36 -2.69 -1.19 -14.50
CA ARG A 36 -2.00 -0.76 -15.71
C ARG A 36 -1.68 0.71 -15.53
N LEU A 37 -0.40 1.06 -15.52
CA LEU A 37 0.03 2.44 -15.56
C LEU A 37 0.06 2.87 -17.03
N ASN A 38 -0.76 3.85 -17.39
CA ASN A 38 -0.68 4.46 -18.72
C ASN A 38 0.29 5.64 -18.66
N VAL A 39 1.27 5.67 -19.57
CA VAL A 39 2.29 6.72 -19.63
C VAL A 39 2.20 7.40 -20.99
N ILE A 40 1.99 8.72 -20.98
CA ILE A 40 1.90 9.52 -22.21
C ILE A 40 3.31 9.92 -22.64
N GLN A 41 3.68 9.55 -23.87
CA GLN A 41 4.91 9.98 -24.51
C GLN A 41 4.70 11.33 -25.22
N ARG A 42 5.78 12.09 -25.35
CA ARG A 42 5.85 13.26 -26.21
C ARG A 42 5.72 12.85 -27.69
N PRO A 43 5.39 13.79 -28.61
CA PRO A 43 5.27 13.50 -30.04
C PRO A 43 6.54 12.91 -30.68
N ASP A 44 7.71 13.18 -30.11
CA ASP A 44 9.00 12.63 -30.53
C ASP A 44 9.32 11.26 -29.90
N GLY A 45 8.41 10.70 -29.10
CA GLY A 45 8.57 9.42 -28.41
C GLY A 45 9.30 9.50 -27.07
N SER A 46 9.78 10.68 -26.65
CA SER A 46 10.45 10.85 -25.35
C SER A 46 9.44 10.91 -24.19
N LEU A 47 9.88 10.57 -22.98
CA LEU A 47 9.09 10.77 -21.76
C LEU A 47 9.37 12.16 -21.18
N ASP A 48 8.42 12.70 -20.44
CA ASP A 48 8.71 13.87 -19.62
C ASP A 48 9.68 13.49 -18.49
N PRO A 49 10.73 14.29 -18.21
CA PRO A 49 11.66 14.02 -17.11
C PRO A 49 10.98 13.79 -15.76
N GLU A 50 9.84 14.43 -15.49
CA GLU A 50 9.07 14.20 -14.26
C GLU A 50 8.48 12.78 -14.21
N VAL A 51 7.99 12.27 -15.34
CA VAL A 51 7.49 10.91 -15.48
C VAL A 51 8.62 9.90 -15.33
N GLU A 52 9.79 10.15 -15.92
CA GLU A 52 10.96 9.28 -15.76
C GLU A 52 11.39 9.17 -14.30
N ARG A 53 11.41 10.31 -13.58
CA ARG A 53 11.71 10.35 -12.15
C ARG A 53 10.69 9.55 -11.34
N LEU A 54 9.40 9.76 -11.59
CA LEU A 54 8.32 9.01 -10.95
C LEU A 54 8.49 7.50 -11.15
N LEU A 55 8.72 7.07 -12.39
CA LEU A 55 8.93 5.66 -12.72
C LEU A 55 10.17 5.08 -12.02
N ALA A 56 11.26 5.86 -11.94
CA ALA A 56 12.47 5.45 -11.22
C ALA A 56 12.22 5.28 -9.71
N GLU A 57 11.47 6.20 -9.08
CA GLU A 57 11.10 6.11 -7.67
C GLU A 57 10.23 4.87 -7.39
N VAL A 58 9.22 4.61 -8.24
CA VAL A 58 8.38 3.40 -8.15
C VAL A 58 9.21 2.13 -8.38
N ALA A 59 10.11 2.12 -9.37
CA ALA A 59 10.96 0.97 -9.66
C ALA A 59 11.91 0.66 -8.48
N ALA A 60 12.51 1.68 -7.87
CA ALA A 60 13.36 1.52 -6.69
C ALA A 60 12.57 0.91 -5.52
N TRP A 61 11.33 1.35 -5.30
CA TRP A 61 10.46 0.79 -4.28
C TRP A 61 10.06 -0.67 -4.58
N MET A 62 9.67 -0.97 -5.82
CA MET A 62 9.31 -2.31 -6.26
C MET A 62 10.46 -3.32 -6.09
N LYS A 63 11.71 -2.89 -6.30
CA LYS A 63 12.89 -3.73 -6.09
C LYS A 63 12.95 -4.32 -4.67
N VAL A 64 12.48 -3.58 -3.67
CA VAL A 64 12.47 -4.00 -2.27
C VAL A 64 11.15 -4.67 -1.87
N ASN A 65 10.03 -4.16 -2.39
CA ASN A 65 8.68 -4.50 -1.91
C ASN A 65 7.95 -5.54 -2.77
N SER A 66 8.52 -5.91 -3.92
CA SER A 66 7.96 -6.93 -4.81
C SER A 66 7.57 -8.26 -4.14
N PRO A 67 8.25 -8.77 -3.07
CA PRO A 67 7.79 -10.00 -2.41
C PRO A 67 6.42 -9.89 -1.74
N ALA A 68 5.99 -8.67 -1.37
CA ALA A 68 4.67 -8.42 -0.82
C ALA A 68 3.59 -8.27 -1.91
N ILE A 69 3.99 -8.19 -3.19
CA ILE A 69 3.11 -7.85 -4.32
C ILE A 69 3.01 -9.00 -5.32
N HIS A 70 4.12 -9.58 -5.73
CA HIS A 70 4.11 -10.67 -6.71
C HIS A 70 3.80 -12.00 -6.05
N ASP A 71 2.95 -12.80 -6.71
CA ASP A 71 2.49 -14.11 -6.23
C ASP A 71 1.88 -14.10 -4.83
N THR A 72 1.36 -12.95 -4.40
CA THR A 72 0.63 -12.83 -3.15
C THR A 72 -0.88 -12.87 -3.43
N ARG A 73 -1.70 -12.95 -2.38
CA ARG A 73 -3.16 -12.92 -2.44
C ARG A 73 -3.68 -11.95 -1.39
N PRO A 74 -4.89 -11.37 -1.54
CA PRO A 74 -5.48 -10.56 -0.49
C PRO A 74 -5.60 -11.39 0.76
N TRP A 75 -5.29 -10.79 1.90
CA TRP A 75 -5.64 -11.42 3.16
C TRP A 75 -7.16 -11.31 3.41
N LEU A 76 -7.65 -12.05 4.41
CA LEU A 76 -9.07 -12.14 4.76
C LEU A 76 -9.73 -10.76 5.03
N ILE A 77 -8.93 -9.76 5.40
CA ILE A 77 -9.30 -8.34 5.31
C ILE A 77 -8.36 -7.63 4.35
N TYR A 78 -8.93 -6.69 3.61
CA TYR A 78 -8.22 -5.94 2.58
C TYR A 78 -7.26 -4.87 3.17
N GLY A 79 -7.63 -4.25 4.29
CA GLY A 79 -6.82 -3.20 4.92
C GLY A 79 -7.46 -2.54 6.14
N GLU A 80 -6.65 -1.70 6.81
CA GLU A 80 -7.06 -0.76 7.85
C GLU A 80 -6.98 0.68 7.31
N GLY A 81 -7.63 1.62 8.00
CA GLY A 81 -7.58 3.05 7.69
C GLY A 81 -8.91 3.62 7.21
N ALA A 82 -9.05 4.94 7.37
CA ALA A 82 -10.26 5.66 6.98
C ALA A 82 -10.29 5.98 5.48
N THR A 83 -9.17 5.82 4.77
CA THR A 83 -9.07 6.14 3.34
C THR A 83 -9.75 5.05 2.51
N GLN A 84 -11.01 5.31 2.15
CA GLN A 84 -11.82 4.53 1.23
C GLN A 84 -11.90 5.25 -0.11
N VAL A 85 -11.76 4.51 -1.21
CA VAL A 85 -12.02 5.04 -2.56
C VAL A 85 -13.52 4.97 -2.80
N GLU A 86 -14.17 6.13 -2.89
CA GLU A 86 -15.54 6.18 -3.42
C GLU A 86 -15.53 5.71 -4.88
N ALA A 87 -16.32 4.67 -5.19
CA ALA A 87 -16.40 4.14 -6.53
C ALA A 87 -16.97 5.20 -7.49
N GLY A 88 -16.22 5.55 -8.54
CA GLY A 88 -16.72 6.38 -9.65
C GLY A 88 -15.84 7.56 -10.05
N HIS A 89 -14.94 8.03 -9.17
CA HIS A 89 -14.03 9.13 -9.49
C HIS A 89 -12.59 8.81 -9.05
N PHE A 90 -11.66 8.74 -10.00
CA PHE A 90 -10.23 8.74 -9.71
C PHE A 90 -9.88 10.07 -9.04
N LYS A 91 -9.67 10.05 -7.73
CA LYS A 91 -9.04 11.13 -6.97
C LYS A 91 -7.60 10.70 -6.71
N GLU A 92 -6.64 11.57 -6.98
CA GLU A 92 -5.21 11.29 -6.76
C GLU A 92 -4.68 11.97 -5.49
N ASP A 93 -5.51 12.84 -4.87
CA ASP A 93 -5.18 13.67 -3.71
C ASP A 93 -5.64 13.01 -2.39
N PHE A 94 -5.01 11.86 -2.08
CA PHE A 94 -5.23 11.17 -0.81
C PHE A 94 -4.12 11.51 0.18
N ALA A 95 -4.48 12.08 1.32
CA ALA A 95 -3.60 12.24 2.46
C ALA A 95 -3.43 10.90 3.21
N PHE A 96 -2.70 9.96 2.61
CA PHE A 96 -2.42 8.68 3.23
C PHE A 96 -1.59 8.83 4.49
N THR A 97 -1.87 7.95 5.45
CA THR A 97 -1.18 7.92 6.74
C THR A 97 -0.65 6.52 7.03
N ALA A 98 0.20 6.41 8.06
CA ALA A 98 0.63 5.11 8.57
C ALA A 98 -0.53 4.23 9.09
N ARG A 99 -1.74 4.79 9.26
CA ARG A 99 -2.94 4.06 9.65
C ARG A 99 -3.65 3.40 8.47
N ASP A 100 -3.30 3.79 7.25
CA ASP A 100 -3.81 3.19 6.02
C ASP A 100 -2.92 2.00 5.66
N ILE A 101 -3.31 0.82 6.15
CA ILE A 101 -2.55 -0.41 6.03
C ILE A 101 -3.25 -1.35 5.08
N ARG A 102 -2.49 -2.05 4.26
CA ARG A 102 -2.94 -2.94 3.20
C ARG A 102 -2.30 -4.31 3.36
N PHE A 103 -3.07 -5.38 3.26
CA PHE A 103 -2.58 -6.73 3.58
C PHE A 103 -2.50 -7.67 2.38
N THR A 104 -1.36 -8.37 2.29
CA THR A 104 -1.19 -9.52 1.40
C THR A 104 -0.68 -10.74 2.10
N GLN A 105 -0.92 -11.89 1.52
CA GLN A 105 -0.40 -13.14 2.02
C GLN A 105 0.27 -13.94 0.91
N ARG A 106 1.39 -14.59 1.26
CA ARG A 106 2.04 -15.63 0.46
C ARG A 106 2.38 -16.81 1.35
N GLY A 107 1.69 -17.94 1.13
CA GLY A 107 1.80 -19.08 2.04
C GLY A 107 1.42 -18.67 3.46
N GLU A 108 2.31 -18.88 4.42
CA GLU A 108 2.12 -18.51 5.83
C GLU A 108 2.65 -17.11 6.18
N THR A 109 3.23 -16.39 5.21
CA THR A 109 3.75 -15.04 5.42
C THR A 109 2.68 -14.01 5.12
N LEU A 110 2.39 -13.17 6.10
CA LEU A 110 1.53 -11.99 5.96
C LEU A 110 2.40 -10.75 5.75
N TYR A 111 2.02 -9.90 4.81
CA TYR A 111 2.63 -8.60 4.62
C TYR A 111 1.63 -7.50 4.97
N ALA A 112 2.11 -6.48 5.67
CA ALA A 112 1.36 -5.28 6.01
C ALA A 112 2.06 -4.07 5.39
N ILE A 113 1.40 -3.45 4.41
CA ILE A 113 1.90 -2.31 3.64
C ILE A 113 1.21 -1.06 4.19
N ALA A 114 1.89 -0.31 5.06
CA ALA A 114 1.42 0.97 5.56
C ALA A 114 1.80 2.07 4.58
N LEU A 115 0.82 2.87 4.17
CA LEU A 115 0.97 3.94 3.19
C LEU A 115 1.47 5.23 3.85
N GLY A 116 2.37 5.10 4.81
CA GLY A 116 2.96 6.20 5.54
C GLY A 116 3.92 5.69 6.61
N TRP A 117 4.73 6.60 7.13
CA TRP A 117 5.63 6.34 8.24
C TRP A 117 5.12 7.01 9.51
N PRO A 118 4.96 6.30 10.64
CA PRO A 118 4.48 6.90 11.88
C PRO A 118 5.56 7.80 12.49
N GLU A 119 5.20 9.02 12.88
CA GLU A 119 6.12 10.02 13.45
C GLU A 119 6.73 9.57 14.78
N ASP A 120 5.98 8.80 15.58
CA ASP A 120 6.42 8.24 16.86
C ASP A 120 7.24 6.94 16.71
N GLY A 121 7.49 6.52 15.47
CA GLY A 121 8.23 5.30 15.13
C GLY A 121 7.49 4.01 15.48
N ARG A 122 6.18 4.05 15.76
CA ARG A 122 5.39 2.87 16.16
C ARG A 122 4.27 2.63 15.16
N LEU A 123 4.31 1.48 14.49
CA LEU A 123 3.22 1.06 13.61
C LEU A 123 2.23 0.17 14.36
N GLN A 124 0.96 0.57 14.38
CA GLN A 124 -0.13 -0.19 15.00
C GLN A 124 -0.91 -0.96 13.94
N ILE A 125 -0.96 -2.29 14.06
CA ILE A 125 -1.78 -3.17 13.22
C ILE A 125 -2.87 -3.78 14.10
N ARG A 126 -4.07 -3.21 14.06
CA ARG A 126 -5.17 -3.60 14.95
C ARG A 126 -5.67 -5.01 14.69
N SER A 127 -5.60 -5.43 13.43
CA SER A 127 -6.16 -6.70 12.97
C SER A 127 -5.39 -7.93 13.47
N LEU A 128 -4.18 -7.73 14.00
CA LEU A 128 -3.32 -8.76 14.57
C LEU A 128 -3.29 -8.73 16.11
N GLY A 129 -4.36 -8.28 16.75
CA GLY A 129 -4.52 -8.36 18.20
C GLY A 129 -4.45 -9.79 18.74
N LYS A 130 -3.88 -9.96 19.94
CA LYS A 130 -3.76 -11.24 20.64
C LYS A 130 -5.13 -11.69 21.14
N ARG A 131 -5.54 -12.91 20.79
CA ARG A 131 -6.78 -13.53 21.29
C ARG A 131 -6.44 -14.75 22.16
N ALA A 132 -6.68 -14.59 23.46
CA ALA A 132 -6.36 -15.62 24.45
C ALA A 132 -7.21 -16.90 24.32
N ALA A 133 -8.42 -16.79 23.74
CA ALA A 133 -9.37 -17.91 23.68
C ALA A 133 -9.07 -18.92 22.56
N GLU A 134 -8.41 -18.52 21.47
CA GLU A 134 -8.38 -19.32 20.22
C GLU A 134 -6.96 -19.67 19.74
N GLY A 135 -5.93 -19.16 20.42
CA GLY A 135 -4.53 -19.34 19.99
C GLY A 135 -4.27 -18.73 18.61
N GLU A 136 -5.04 -17.71 18.24
CA GLU A 136 -4.92 -16.95 16.99
C GLU A 136 -3.81 -15.91 17.06
N ASN A 137 -3.31 -15.51 15.90
CA ASN A 137 -2.30 -14.47 15.72
C ASN A 137 -1.03 -14.72 16.55
N GLN A 138 -0.50 -15.95 16.52
CA GLN A 138 0.78 -16.25 17.16
C GLN A 138 1.91 -15.70 16.28
N ILE A 139 2.45 -14.54 16.63
CA ILE A 139 3.50 -13.88 15.85
C ILE A 139 4.86 -14.37 16.37
N ASP A 140 5.64 -14.95 15.46
CA ASP A 140 6.98 -15.44 15.79
C ASP A 140 8.04 -14.38 15.41
N ARG A 141 7.85 -13.66 14.30
CA ARG A 141 8.82 -12.67 13.79
C ARG A 141 8.15 -11.57 12.98
N VAL A 142 8.70 -10.37 13.11
CA VAL A 142 8.37 -9.19 12.29
C VAL A 142 9.65 -8.63 11.68
N GLU A 143 9.66 -8.39 10.38
CA GLU A 143 10.78 -7.80 9.63
C GLU A 143 10.27 -6.62 8.79
N LEU A 144 11.13 -5.64 8.51
CA LEU A 144 10.84 -4.57 7.56
C LEU A 144 11.58 -4.82 6.25
N LEU A 145 10.87 -4.83 5.12
CA LEU A 145 11.51 -5.00 3.82
C LEU A 145 12.49 -3.85 3.55
N GLY A 146 13.71 -4.18 3.15
CA GLY A 146 14.80 -3.22 2.95
C GLY A 146 15.57 -2.86 4.23
N HIS A 147 15.20 -3.42 5.37
CA HIS A 147 15.94 -3.36 6.62
C HIS A 147 16.55 -4.73 6.97
N THR A 148 17.72 -4.73 7.59
CA THR A 148 18.38 -5.96 8.04
C THR A 148 18.10 -6.15 9.52
N GLY A 149 17.44 -7.26 9.86
CA GLY A 149 17.15 -7.64 11.24
C GLY A 149 15.66 -7.69 11.55
N GLU A 150 15.37 -8.28 12.70
CA GLU A 150 14.01 -8.38 13.25
C GLU A 150 13.63 -7.08 13.95
N LEU A 151 12.35 -6.71 13.88
CA LEU A 151 11.80 -5.57 14.60
C LEU A 151 11.27 -6.01 15.96
N ALA A 152 11.48 -5.15 16.96
CA ALA A 152 10.82 -5.30 18.24
C ALA A 152 9.31 -5.05 18.08
N PHE A 153 8.51 -5.91 18.69
CA PHE A 153 7.06 -5.76 18.68
C PHE A 153 6.44 -6.16 20.01
N THR A 154 5.28 -5.58 20.29
CA THR A 154 4.42 -5.96 21.42
C THR A 154 3.04 -6.26 20.87
N GLN A 155 2.48 -7.40 21.25
CA GLN A 155 1.13 -7.78 20.86
C GLN A 155 0.19 -7.73 22.06
N THR A 156 -0.87 -6.93 21.94
CA THR A 156 -1.94 -6.79 22.95
C THR A 156 -3.29 -7.15 22.32
N ALA A 157 -4.37 -7.10 23.10
CA ALA A 157 -5.72 -7.26 22.56
C ALA A 157 -6.07 -6.20 21.50
N ASP A 158 -5.48 -5.00 21.60
CA ASP A 158 -5.73 -3.86 20.71
C ASP A 158 -4.98 -3.94 19.37
N GLY A 159 -4.02 -4.86 19.25
CA GLY A 159 -3.27 -5.07 18.01
C GLY A 159 -1.82 -5.49 18.22
N LEU A 160 -1.10 -5.56 17.11
CA LEU A 160 0.34 -5.68 17.03
C LEU A 160 0.96 -4.28 16.89
N GLN A 161 1.76 -3.87 17.88
CA GLN A 161 2.55 -2.66 17.82
C GLN A 161 4.00 -3.01 17.45
N VAL A 162 4.51 -2.46 16.36
CA VAL A 162 5.86 -2.71 15.87
C VAL A 162 6.70 -1.45 15.98
N THR A 163 7.91 -1.56 16.55
CA THR A 163 8.87 -0.48 16.62
C THR A 163 9.70 -0.44 15.34
N LEU A 164 9.60 0.68 14.62
CA LEU A 164 10.33 0.91 13.38
C LEU A 164 11.73 1.51 13.66
N PRO A 165 12.70 1.31 12.75
CA PRO A 165 14.00 1.97 12.87
C PRO A 165 13.86 3.50 12.76
N ALA A 166 14.73 4.25 13.42
CA ALA A 166 14.70 5.71 13.36
C ALA A 166 14.90 6.27 11.95
N LYS A 167 15.65 5.56 11.11
CA LYS A 167 15.83 5.91 9.70
C LYS A 167 14.71 5.32 8.86
N GLN A 168 13.92 6.19 8.23
CA GLN A 168 12.94 5.80 7.23
C GLN A 168 13.62 5.12 6.03
N ILE A 169 13.17 3.91 5.71
CA ILE A 169 13.72 3.11 4.59
C ILE A 169 13.14 3.58 3.24
N SER A 170 11.88 4.01 3.24
CA SER A 170 11.15 4.41 2.03
C SER A 170 10.19 5.57 2.33
N PRO A 171 10.20 6.64 1.50
CA PRO A 171 9.21 7.71 1.60
C PRO A 171 7.81 7.29 1.11
N ILE A 172 7.70 6.17 0.40
CA ILE A 172 6.50 5.80 -0.34
C ILE A 172 5.55 4.92 0.49
N ALA A 173 6.07 3.87 1.11
CA ALA A 173 5.32 2.97 1.97
C ALA A 173 6.26 2.13 2.85
N CYS A 174 5.78 1.77 4.03
CA CYS A 174 6.44 0.90 4.99
C CYS A 174 5.83 -0.51 4.88
N THR A 175 6.63 -1.51 4.48
CA THR A 175 6.15 -2.88 4.31
C THR A 175 6.75 -3.80 5.35
N LEU A 176 5.91 -4.29 6.24
CA LEU A 176 6.27 -5.32 7.20
C LEU A 176 6.04 -6.71 6.60
N LYS A 177 6.97 -7.62 6.88
CA LYS A 177 6.83 -9.05 6.68
C LYS A 177 6.63 -9.70 8.05
N ILE A 178 5.53 -10.42 8.20
CA ILE A 178 5.08 -10.99 9.47
C ILE A 178 4.95 -12.50 9.27
N THR A 179 5.67 -13.26 10.08
CA THR A 179 5.58 -14.72 10.10
C THR A 179 5.10 -15.19 11.46
N GLY A 180 4.22 -16.18 11.43
CA GLY A 180 3.58 -16.69 12.62
C GLY A 180 2.60 -17.80 12.29
N ARG A 181 1.84 -18.22 13.29
CA ARG A 181 0.83 -19.27 13.18
C ARG A 181 -0.55 -18.69 13.38
N ARG A 182 -1.51 -19.20 12.60
CA ARG A 182 -2.94 -18.82 12.66
C ARG A 182 -3.14 -17.31 12.57
N LEU A 183 -2.48 -16.66 11.62
CA LEU A 183 -2.67 -15.23 11.33
C LEU A 183 -4.06 -15.03 10.70
N GLN A 184 -5.03 -14.60 11.51
CA GLN A 184 -6.42 -14.40 11.12
C GLN A 184 -6.92 -13.02 11.57
N PRO A 185 -7.72 -12.31 10.75
CA PRO A 185 -8.28 -11.02 11.13
C PRO A 185 -9.34 -11.19 12.22
N PRO A 186 -9.91 -10.09 12.75
CA PRO A 186 -11.12 -10.16 13.56
C PRO A 186 -12.24 -10.91 12.86
N THR A 187 -12.67 -12.03 13.45
CA THR A 187 -13.94 -12.67 13.12
C THR A 187 -15.01 -11.61 13.35
N THR A 188 -15.50 -11.01 12.27
CA THR A 188 -16.69 -10.18 12.35
C THR A 188 -17.81 -11.17 12.62
N ALA A 189 -18.38 -11.16 13.83
CA ALA A 189 -19.57 -11.94 14.12
C ALA A 189 -20.60 -11.60 13.04
N THR A 190 -20.88 -12.55 12.15
CA THR A 190 -21.92 -12.41 11.15
C THR A 190 -23.24 -12.36 11.90
N GLY A 191 -23.68 -11.14 12.23
CA GLY A 191 -25.02 -10.90 12.74
C GLY A 191 -26.02 -11.38 11.70
N LYS A 192 -26.87 -12.32 12.12
CA LYS A 192 -28.08 -12.73 11.40
C LYS A 192 -29.01 -11.55 11.18
#